data_AF-A0A937WJB6-F1
#
_entry.id   AF-A0A937WJB6-F1
#
_cell.length_a   1.000
_cell.length_b   1.000
_cell.length_c   1.000
_cell.angle_alpha   90.00
_cell.angle_beta   90.00
_cell.angle_gamma   90.00
#
_symmetry.space_group_name_H-M   'P 1'
#
loop_
_entity.id
_entity.type
_entity.pdbx_description
1 polymer ?
#
loop_
_entity_poly.entity_id
_entity_poly.type
_entity_poly.pdbx_seq_one_letter_code
_entity_poly.pdbx_strand_id
1 'polypeptide(L)'
;MTHKETAHNMKQFRQFAFIFALWLLWAFIATPCPMAGTFRDDFEDGDLKGWRQQYPFAPEPTFWKIVDGELEGTYLNPASTTELHIGEENWKDYTIEFEMKLLKKFGPGGFCVDARYKNPEWTHFWSVGIGDYPGTWAIIAQRFPGNVMTQKPFDPLELDKWYHIKLEVKGENFTFWVNGKIALEQQDDVVKEGAVGIGLGNYTGRFDNVEISGPDIPDVTPPTWRASPVQPGGKKAMTWGAIKFSR
;
A
#
# COMPACT_ATOMS: atom_id res chain seq x y z
N MET A 1 -21.86 67.07 -2.36
CA MET A 1 -21.49 65.86 -3.12
C MET A 1 -22.68 65.52 -4.00
N THR A 2 -22.59 65.78 -5.29
CA THR A 2 -23.75 65.89 -6.19
C THR A 2 -24.05 64.56 -6.88
N HIS A 3 -25.33 64.35 -7.22
CA HIS A 3 -25.92 63.14 -7.80
C HIS A 3 -25.19 62.56 -9.04
N LYS A 4 -24.30 63.33 -9.69
CA LYS A 4 -23.48 62.90 -10.84
C LYS A 4 -22.25 62.08 -10.43
N GLU A 5 -21.66 62.32 -9.27
CA GLU A 5 -20.49 61.54 -8.77
C GLU A 5 -20.91 60.10 -8.42
N THR A 6 -22.12 59.93 -7.88
CA THR A 6 -22.66 58.62 -7.48
C THR A 6 -22.93 57.72 -8.70
N ALA A 7 -23.40 58.29 -9.82
CA ALA A 7 -23.69 57.53 -11.03
C ALA A 7 -22.42 57.10 -11.80
N HIS A 8 -21.36 57.91 -11.75
CA HIS A 8 -20.07 57.58 -12.36
C HIS A 8 -19.39 56.41 -11.61
N ASN A 9 -19.40 56.45 -10.28
CA ASN A 9 -18.85 55.37 -9.44
C ASN A 9 -19.59 54.04 -9.63
N MET A 10 -20.92 54.04 -9.78
CA MET A 10 -21.66 52.79 -10.02
C MET A 10 -21.39 52.14 -11.39
N LYS A 11 -21.04 52.92 -12.42
CA LYS A 11 -20.67 52.36 -13.73
C LYS A 11 -19.28 51.73 -13.72
N GLN A 12 -18.30 52.35 -13.06
CA GLN A 12 -16.98 51.76 -12.88
C GLN A 12 -17.03 50.48 -12.03
N PHE A 13 -17.82 50.45 -10.95
CA PHE A 13 -17.98 49.25 -10.12
C PHE A 13 -18.56 48.05 -10.88
N ARG A 14 -19.50 48.29 -11.81
CA ARG A 14 -20.10 47.23 -12.64
C ARG A 14 -19.16 46.72 -13.74
N GLN A 15 -18.27 47.55 -14.26
CA GLN A 15 -17.23 47.14 -15.21
C GLN A 15 -16.12 46.32 -14.54
N PHE A 16 -15.71 46.67 -13.32
CA PHE A 16 -14.74 45.88 -12.55
C PHE A 16 -15.30 44.52 -12.11
N ALA A 17 -16.59 44.45 -11.73
CA ALA A 17 -17.24 43.19 -11.35
C ALA A 17 -17.36 42.18 -12.51
N PHE A 18 -17.53 42.66 -13.76
CA PHE A 18 -17.62 41.79 -14.93
C PHE A 18 -16.26 41.21 -15.37
N ILE A 19 -15.17 41.96 -15.20
CA ILE A 19 -13.82 41.49 -15.53
C ILE A 19 -13.31 40.48 -14.49
N PHE A 20 -13.71 40.62 -13.23
CA PHE A 20 -13.37 39.66 -12.17
C PHE A 20 -14.12 38.32 -12.31
N ALA A 21 -15.37 38.35 -12.79
CA ALA A 21 -16.16 37.14 -13.04
C ALA A 21 -15.60 36.28 -14.20
N LEU A 22 -14.99 36.90 -15.22
CA LEU A 22 -14.35 36.20 -16.33
C LEU A 22 -12.98 35.59 -15.97
N TRP A 23 -12.29 36.12 -14.94
CA TRP A 23 -11.06 35.52 -14.40
C TRP A 23 -11.33 34.32 -13.48
N LEU A 24 -12.47 34.29 -12.78
CA LEU A 24 -12.89 33.15 -11.96
C LEU A 24 -13.41 31.96 -12.79
N LEU A 25 -13.84 32.21 -14.04
CA LEU A 25 -14.29 31.16 -14.96
C LEU A 25 -13.15 30.46 -15.73
N TRP A 26 -11.91 30.97 -15.65
CA TRP A 26 -10.73 30.36 -16.27
C TRP A 26 -9.87 29.53 -15.31
N ALA A 27 -10.18 29.55 -14.01
CA ALA A 27 -9.47 28.79 -12.98
C ALA A 27 -10.08 27.41 -12.67
N PHE A 28 -11.10 26.97 -13.41
CA PHE A 28 -11.41 25.54 -13.53
C PHE A 28 -10.43 24.92 -14.54
N ILE A 29 -9.14 24.94 -14.17
CA ILE A 29 -8.19 23.99 -14.73
C ILE A 29 -8.78 22.64 -14.36
N ALA A 30 -9.21 21.88 -15.36
CA ALA A 30 -9.55 20.48 -15.18
C ALA A 30 -8.37 19.86 -14.42
N THR A 31 -8.54 19.60 -13.12
CA THR A 31 -7.55 18.83 -12.37
C THR A 31 -7.41 17.54 -13.17
N PRO A 32 -6.22 17.24 -13.72
CA PRO A 32 -6.02 15.95 -14.34
C PRO A 32 -6.44 14.94 -13.30
N CYS A 33 -7.44 14.11 -13.61
CA CYS A 33 -7.72 12.95 -12.80
C CYS A 33 -6.40 12.17 -12.83
N PRO A 34 -5.69 12.03 -11.69
CA PRO A 34 -4.42 11.34 -11.71
C PRO A 34 -4.68 9.95 -12.27
N MET A 35 -4.00 9.63 -13.37
CA MET A 35 -4.14 8.31 -14.00
C MET A 35 -3.60 7.31 -12.99
N ALA A 36 -4.47 6.44 -12.48
CA ALA A 36 -4.04 5.40 -11.57
C ALA A 36 -3.11 4.44 -12.32
N GLY A 37 -1.83 4.43 -11.95
CA GLY A 37 -0.88 3.44 -12.46
C GLY A 37 -0.81 2.22 -11.55
N THR A 38 -0.05 1.22 -11.98
CA THR A 38 0.19 0.01 -11.20
C THR A 38 1.64 -0.42 -11.29
N PHE A 39 2.28 -0.58 -10.12
CA PHE A 39 3.58 -1.22 -9.98
C PHE A 39 3.38 -2.70 -9.65
N ARG A 40 4.14 -3.60 -10.27
CA ARG A 40 4.11 -5.03 -10.02
C ARG A 40 5.50 -5.62 -9.90
N ASP A 41 5.61 -6.65 -9.07
CA ASP A 41 6.79 -7.49 -8.96
C ASP A 41 6.37 -8.93 -8.61
N ASP A 42 6.67 -9.86 -9.51
CA ASP A 42 6.50 -11.31 -9.30
C ASP A 42 7.84 -12.00 -9.00
N PHE A 43 8.93 -11.25 -8.87
CA PHE A 43 10.28 -11.71 -8.53
C PHE A 43 10.89 -12.77 -9.48
N GLU A 44 10.23 -13.08 -10.60
CA GLU A 44 10.67 -14.05 -11.60
C GLU A 44 11.89 -13.57 -12.41
N ASP A 45 12.18 -12.26 -12.39
CA ASP A 45 13.38 -11.68 -12.99
C ASP A 45 14.66 -11.92 -12.16
N GLY A 46 14.50 -12.40 -10.93
CA GLY A 46 15.59 -12.82 -10.06
C GLY A 46 16.36 -11.69 -9.38
N ASP A 47 15.85 -10.45 -9.39
CA ASP A 47 16.51 -9.33 -8.70
C ASP A 47 15.56 -8.52 -7.80
N LEU A 48 16.16 -7.62 -7.00
CA LEU A 48 15.45 -6.75 -6.06
C LEU A 48 15.59 -5.28 -6.46
N LYS A 49 15.74 -4.98 -7.76
CA LYS A 49 15.90 -3.58 -8.20
C LYS A 49 14.69 -2.75 -7.80
N GLY A 50 14.96 -1.56 -7.25
CA GLY A 50 13.92 -0.65 -6.77
C GLY A 50 13.52 -0.88 -5.32
N TRP A 51 13.71 -2.10 -4.80
CA TRP A 51 13.57 -2.39 -3.38
C TRP A 51 14.77 -1.86 -2.60
N ARG A 52 14.49 -1.35 -1.40
CA ARG A 52 15.48 -0.81 -0.47
C ARG A 52 15.32 -1.53 0.84
N GLN A 53 16.36 -2.23 1.27
CA GLN A 53 16.36 -2.86 2.58
C GLN A 53 16.58 -1.80 3.65
N GLN A 54 15.83 -1.91 4.73
CA GLN A 54 16.00 -1.07 5.89
C GLN A 54 16.85 -1.79 6.96
N TYR A 55 18.17 -1.57 7.00
CA TYR A 55 18.98 -1.73 8.22
C TYR A 55 20.40 -1.14 8.08
N PRO A 56 20.93 -0.38 9.06
CA PRO A 56 22.27 0.22 8.98
C PRO A 56 23.44 -0.69 9.40
N PHE A 57 23.22 -1.97 9.75
CA PHE A 57 24.25 -2.82 10.37
C PHE A 57 24.58 -4.15 9.67
N ALA A 58 23.99 -4.43 8.50
CA ALA A 58 24.34 -5.63 7.72
C ALA A 58 24.76 -5.23 6.30
N PRO A 59 25.93 -5.66 5.79
CA PRO A 59 26.24 -5.51 4.37
C PRO A 59 25.25 -6.37 3.56
N GLU A 60 24.59 -5.72 2.59
CA GLU A 60 23.66 -6.26 1.59
C GLU A 60 23.95 -7.71 1.10
N PRO A 61 22.93 -8.56 0.87
CA PRO A 61 21.72 -8.77 1.66
C PRO A 61 21.79 -10.15 2.35
N THR A 62 21.71 -10.18 3.68
CA THR A 62 21.67 -11.46 4.42
C THR A 62 20.25 -11.89 4.79
N PHE A 63 19.25 -11.00 4.71
CA PHE A 63 17.90 -11.27 5.18
C PHE A 63 16.89 -11.53 4.06
N TRP A 64 17.06 -10.86 2.91
CA TRP A 64 16.17 -10.97 1.75
C TRP A 64 16.92 -11.50 0.54
N LYS A 65 16.31 -12.43 -0.18
CA LYS A 65 16.86 -13.01 -1.41
C LYS A 65 15.73 -13.58 -2.26
N ILE A 66 15.98 -13.71 -3.56
CA ILE A 66 15.08 -14.46 -4.44
C ILE A 66 15.41 -15.95 -4.36
N VAL A 67 14.40 -16.78 -4.13
CA VAL A 67 14.51 -18.24 -4.12
C VAL A 67 13.35 -18.81 -4.92
N ASP A 68 13.66 -19.49 -6.01
CA ASP A 68 12.68 -20.13 -6.90
C ASP A 68 11.59 -19.15 -7.43
N GLY A 69 11.99 -17.92 -7.79
CA GLY A 69 11.07 -16.89 -8.27
C GLY A 69 10.25 -16.21 -7.17
N GLU A 70 10.54 -16.46 -5.88
CA GLU A 70 9.81 -15.87 -4.76
C GLU A 70 10.77 -15.03 -3.88
N LEU A 71 10.30 -13.91 -3.33
CA LEU A 71 11.04 -13.16 -2.31
C LEU A 71 11.04 -13.95 -0.99
N GLU A 72 12.20 -14.42 -0.54
CA GLU A 72 12.39 -15.09 0.75
C GLU A 72 13.05 -14.15 1.76
N GLY A 73 12.36 -13.93 2.87
CA GLY A 73 12.85 -13.21 4.04
C GLY A 73 13.21 -14.18 5.17
N THR A 74 14.32 -13.94 5.88
CA THR A 74 14.65 -14.65 7.13
C THR A 74 15.18 -13.67 8.16
N TYR A 75 14.53 -13.60 9.33
CA TYR A 75 14.97 -12.73 10.41
C TYR A 75 14.78 -13.37 11.78
N LEU A 76 15.85 -13.34 12.59
CA LEU A 76 15.92 -13.98 13.90
C LEU A 76 16.28 -12.93 14.95
N ASN A 77 15.30 -12.12 15.33
CA ASN A 77 15.45 -11.16 16.41
C ASN A 77 14.10 -10.93 17.11
N PRO A 78 13.98 -11.19 18.43
CA PRO A 78 12.75 -10.95 19.18
C PRO A 78 12.43 -9.47 19.40
N ALA A 79 13.33 -8.55 19.08
CA ALA A 79 13.16 -7.11 19.32
C ALA A 79 12.78 -6.29 18.08
N SER A 80 12.73 -6.88 16.87
CA SER A 80 12.53 -6.11 15.63
C SER A 80 11.99 -6.96 14.47
N THR A 81 11.55 -6.28 13.42
CA THR A 81 11.37 -6.78 12.05
C THR A 81 12.59 -6.44 11.19
N THR A 82 12.77 -7.17 10.09
CA THR A 82 13.47 -6.67 8.90
C THR A 82 12.42 -6.21 7.90
N GLU A 83 12.67 -5.09 7.22
CA GLU A 83 11.72 -4.46 6.30
C GLU A 83 12.39 -4.20 4.95
N LEU A 84 11.62 -4.38 3.88
CA LEU A 84 11.99 -4.14 2.50
C LEU A 84 10.97 -3.16 1.90
N HIS A 85 11.42 -1.98 1.50
CA HIS A 85 10.56 -0.89 1.03
C HIS A 85 10.71 -0.62 -0.45
N ILE A 86 9.63 -0.18 -1.09
CA ILE A 86 9.61 0.21 -2.50
C ILE A 86 8.68 1.42 -2.74
N GLY A 87 8.96 2.17 -3.80
CA GLY A 87 8.18 3.35 -4.18
C GLY A 87 8.79 4.66 -3.75
N GLU A 88 8.01 5.73 -3.82
CA GLU A 88 8.45 7.11 -3.56
C GLU A 88 7.82 7.68 -2.29
N GLU A 89 8.51 8.60 -1.64
CA GLU A 89 8.08 9.17 -0.35
C GLU A 89 6.88 10.13 -0.44
N ASN A 90 6.43 10.45 -1.65
CA ASN A 90 5.29 11.33 -1.92
C ASN A 90 3.98 10.57 -2.25
N TRP A 91 3.99 9.23 -2.24
CA TRP A 91 2.79 8.42 -2.49
C TRP A 91 1.79 8.57 -1.34
N LYS A 92 0.53 8.92 -1.66
CA LYS A 92 -0.49 9.26 -0.65
C LYS A 92 -1.53 8.18 -0.45
N ASP A 93 -2.19 7.85 -1.55
CA ASP A 93 -3.29 6.91 -1.63
C ASP A 93 -2.88 5.79 -2.56
N TYR A 94 -2.95 4.55 -2.06
CA TYR A 94 -2.61 3.36 -2.83
C TYR A 94 -3.17 2.11 -2.18
N THR A 95 -3.28 1.05 -2.98
CA THR A 95 -3.52 -0.30 -2.50
C THR A 95 -2.29 -1.13 -2.78
N ILE A 96 -1.78 -1.84 -1.78
CA ILE A 96 -0.82 -2.93 -1.95
C ILE A 96 -1.53 -4.27 -1.76
N GLU A 97 -1.31 -5.21 -2.68
CA GLU A 97 -1.77 -6.59 -2.64
C GLU A 97 -0.58 -7.52 -2.88
N PHE A 98 -0.48 -8.63 -2.16
CA PHE A 98 0.55 -9.65 -2.37
C PHE A 98 0.15 -10.97 -1.72
N GLU A 99 0.83 -12.05 -2.11
CA GLU A 99 0.73 -13.35 -1.46
C GLU A 99 1.88 -13.53 -0.47
N MET A 100 1.60 -14.15 0.68
CA MET A 100 2.64 -14.51 1.64
C MET A 100 2.42 -15.88 2.27
N LYS A 101 3.53 -16.55 2.63
CA LYS A 101 3.54 -17.79 3.41
C LYS A 101 4.63 -17.74 4.47
N LEU A 102 4.32 -18.23 5.67
CA LEU A 102 5.32 -18.45 6.72
C LEU A 102 5.90 -19.86 6.56
N LEU A 103 7.22 -20.01 6.63
CA LEU A 103 7.90 -21.30 6.45
C LEU A 103 8.43 -21.86 7.77
N LYS A 104 9.06 -21.01 8.58
CA LYS A 104 9.70 -21.45 9.83
C LYS A 104 9.59 -20.39 10.90
N LYS A 105 9.19 -20.79 12.10
CA LYS A 105 9.13 -19.92 13.29
C LYS A 105 10.39 -20.07 14.14
N PHE A 106 10.93 -18.95 14.60
CA PHE A 106 12.08 -18.90 15.52
C PHE A 106 11.71 -18.37 16.91
N GLY A 107 10.56 -17.72 17.04
CA GLY A 107 10.05 -17.14 18.29
C GLY A 107 8.73 -16.41 18.06
N PRO A 108 8.21 -15.70 19.07
CA PRO A 108 7.09 -14.75 18.90
C PRO A 108 7.45 -13.70 17.85
N GLY A 109 6.52 -13.41 16.94
CA GLY A 109 6.75 -12.56 15.78
C GLY A 109 5.69 -12.77 14.72
N GLY A 110 5.94 -12.25 13.52
CA GLY A 110 4.98 -12.28 12.43
C GLY A 110 5.48 -11.53 11.21
N PHE A 111 4.55 -11.06 10.39
CA PHE A 111 4.84 -10.18 9.26
C PHE A 111 4.11 -8.84 9.44
N CYS A 112 4.56 -7.82 8.73
CA CYS A 112 3.87 -6.53 8.64
C CYS A 112 3.89 -5.98 7.22
N VAL A 113 2.98 -5.05 6.96
CA VAL A 113 2.94 -4.18 5.79
C VAL A 113 3.02 -2.76 6.30
N ASP A 114 3.97 -2.02 5.77
CA ASP A 114 4.19 -0.62 6.12
C ASP A 114 3.60 0.26 5.04
N ALA A 115 2.93 1.32 5.48
CA ALA A 115 2.39 2.36 4.64
C ALA A 115 2.95 3.70 5.08
N ARG A 116 3.13 4.56 4.08
CA ARG A 116 3.58 5.94 4.23
C ARG A 116 4.95 6.03 4.87
N TYR A 117 5.85 5.14 4.44
CA TYR A 117 7.23 5.09 4.88
C TYR A 117 8.08 6.23 4.30
N LYS A 118 8.87 6.87 5.16
CA LYS A 118 9.88 7.88 4.79
C LYS A 118 11.24 7.55 5.41
N ASN A 119 12.29 7.62 4.60
CA ASN A 119 13.69 7.44 4.95
C ASN A 119 14.33 8.82 5.18
N PRO A 120 15.26 9.03 6.15
CA PRO A 120 15.80 8.11 7.15
C PRO A 120 15.03 8.10 8.47
N GLU A 121 13.74 8.44 8.44
CA GLU A 121 13.13 8.91 9.67
C GLU A 121 12.81 7.81 10.69
N TRP A 122 12.65 6.52 10.37
CA TRP A 122 12.28 5.45 11.35
C TRP A 122 11.08 5.79 12.27
N THR A 123 10.40 6.92 12.05
CA THR A 123 9.64 7.61 13.09
C THR A 123 8.31 8.16 12.58
N HIS A 124 7.95 7.94 11.31
CA HIS A 124 6.69 8.43 10.78
C HIS A 124 6.16 7.52 9.68
N PHE A 125 5.71 6.32 10.06
CA PHE A 125 4.97 5.43 9.16
C PHE A 125 3.91 4.64 9.93
N TRP A 126 2.94 4.12 9.20
CA TRP A 126 1.90 3.25 9.74
C TRP A 126 2.20 1.81 9.34
N SER A 127 2.03 0.88 10.25
CA SER A 127 2.31 -0.53 10.02
C SER A 127 1.16 -1.38 10.54
N VAL A 128 0.79 -2.40 9.77
CA VAL A 128 -0.15 -3.43 10.20
C VAL A 128 0.40 -4.80 9.92
N GLY A 129 0.25 -5.71 10.88
CA GLY A 129 0.77 -7.06 10.76
C GLY A 129 -0.05 -8.07 11.52
N ILE A 130 0.25 -9.34 11.26
CA ILE A 130 -0.29 -10.48 11.99
C ILE A 130 0.89 -11.25 12.57
N GLY A 131 0.81 -11.52 13.87
CA GLY A 131 1.85 -12.26 14.56
C GLY A 131 1.39 -12.86 15.87
N ASP A 132 2.21 -13.77 16.37
CA ASP A 132 2.16 -14.24 17.74
C ASP A 132 2.97 -13.28 18.61
N TYR A 133 2.27 -12.48 19.40
CA TYR A 133 2.88 -11.65 20.43
C TYR A 133 2.69 -12.39 21.74
N PRO A 134 3.77 -12.65 22.52
CA PRO A 134 3.82 -13.70 23.52
C PRO A 134 2.49 -13.94 24.25
N GLY A 135 1.83 -15.04 23.92
CA GLY A 135 0.59 -15.47 24.59
C GLY A 135 -0.71 -15.26 23.79
N THR A 136 -0.73 -14.51 22.69
CA THR A 136 -1.92 -14.40 21.81
C THR A 136 -1.58 -13.95 20.39
N TRP A 137 -2.16 -14.63 19.39
CA TRP A 137 -2.13 -14.16 18.01
C TRP A 137 -3.03 -12.96 17.80
N ALA A 138 -2.51 -11.93 17.14
CA ALA A 138 -3.23 -10.69 16.94
C ALA A 138 -2.88 -10.04 15.60
N ILE A 139 -3.84 -9.27 15.09
CA ILE A 139 -3.54 -8.14 14.21
C ILE A 139 -3.10 -6.98 15.09
N ILE A 140 -1.96 -6.38 14.75
CA ILE A 140 -1.48 -5.16 15.39
C ILE A 140 -1.34 -4.09 14.32
N ALA A 141 -1.99 -2.95 14.56
CA ALA A 141 -1.76 -1.72 13.81
C ALA A 141 -1.11 -0.70 14.71
N GLN A 142 -0.05 -0.06 14.21
CA GLN A 142 0.78 0.84 14.98
C GLN A 142 1.31 1.96 14.12
N ARG A 143 1.54 3.10 14.75
CA ARG A 143 2.27 4.22 14.21
C ARG A 143 3.65 4.23 14.82
N PHE A 144 4.67 4.25 13.97
CA PHE A 144 6.05 4.37 14.45
C PHE A 144 6.41 5.85 14.68
N PRO A 145 7.20 6.16 15.74
CA PRO A 145 7.66 5.21 16.75
C PRO A 145 6.58 4.97 17.83
N GLY A 146 6.40 3.70 18.22
CA GLY A 146 5.92 3.34 19.57
C GLY A 146 4.46 3.61 19.93
N ASN A 147 3.57 3.86 18.97
CA ASN A 147 2.14 4.01 19.27
C ASN A 147 1.33 2.83 18.69
N VAL A 148 1.05 1.83 19.53
CA VAL A 148 0.11 0.76 19.18
C VAL A 148 -1.30 1.37 19.18
N MET A 149 -1.88 1.48 17.98
CA MET A 149 -3.19 2.07 17.77
C MET A 149 -4.30 1.05 18.03
N THR A 150 -4.11 -0.18 17.53
CA THR A 150 -5.06 -1.28 17.68
C THR A 150 -4.32 -2.60 17.85
N GLN A 151 -4.79 -3.41 18.79
CA GLN A 151 -4.43 -4.83 18.91
C GLN A 151 -5.73 -5.65 19.02
N LYS A 152 -5.93 -6.56 18.08
CA LYS A 152 -7.15 -7.36 17.97
C LYS A 152 -6.80 -8.84 17.83
N PRO A 153 -7.41 -9.75 18.61
CA PRO A 153 -7.20 -11.18 18.44
C PRO A 153 -7.45 -11.64 17.00
N PHE A 154 -6.61 -12.54 16.52
CA PHE A 154 -6.71 -13.13 15.19
C PHE A 154 -6.32 -14.60 15.22
N ASP A 155 -6.88 -15.39 14.30
CA ASP A 155 -6.56 -16.80 14.21
C ASP A 155 -5.09 -16.98 13.79
N PRO A 156 -4.37 -17.98 14.34
CA PRO A 156 -3.00 -18.25 13.95
C PRO A 156 -2.85 -18.47 12.45
N LEU A 157 -1.79 -17.91 11.87
CA LEU A 157 -1.37 -18.26 10.53
C LEU A 157 -0.67 -19.62 10.56
N GLU A 158 -1.01 -20.47 9.61
CA GLU A 158 -0.40 -21.79 9.44
C GLU A 158 0.90 -21.65 8.64
N LEU A 159 1.88 -22.49 8.96
CA LEU A 159 3.08 -22.62 8.12
C LEU A 159 2.71 -23.28 6.78
N ASP A 160 3.52 -22.99 5.77
CA ASP A 160 3.43 -23.56 4.42
C ASP A 160 2.09 -23.32 3.72
N LYS A 161 1.36 -22.29 4.16
CA LYS A 161 0.07 -21.87 3.60
C LYS A 161 0.17 -20.46 3.04
N TRP A 162 -0.31 -20.30 1.82
CA TRP A 162 -0.42 -18.99 1.18
C TRP A 162 -1.63 -18.22 1.69
N TYR A 163 -1.40 -16.92 1.93
CA TYR A 163 -2.39 -15.95 2.32
C TYR A 163 -2.31 -14.75 1.38
N HIS A 164 -3.47 -14.34 0.87
CA HIS A 164 -3.61 -13.12 0.11
C HIS A 164 -3.78 -11.94 1.08
N ILE A 165 -2.82 -11.02 1.06
CA ILE A 165 -2.79 -9.83 1.90
C ILE A 165 -3.09 -8.61 1.06
N LYS A 166 -3.92 -7.71 1.60
CA LYS A 166 -4.19 -6.43 0.98
C LYS A 166 -4.24 -5.32 2.03
N LEU A 167 -3.66 -4.17 1.71
CA LEU A 167 -3.79 -2.93 2.46
C LEU A 167 -4.17 -1.80 1.50
N GLU A 168 -5.30 -1.16 1.76
CA GLU A 168 -5.79 0.02 1.03
C GLU A 168 -5.63 1.22 1.95
N VAL A 169 -4.97 2.24 1.42
CA VAL A 169 -4.72 3.52 2.07
C VAL A 169 -5.41 4.59 1.25
N LYS A 170 -6.42 5.24 1.83
CA LYS A 170 -7.23 6.25 1.15
C LYS A 170 -7.55 7.42 2.07
N GLY A 171 -6.88 8.55 1.85
CA GLY A 171 -6.96 9.72 2.71
C GLY A 171 -6.49 9.37 4.12
N GLU A 172 -7.40 9.28 5.07
CA GLU A 172 -7.08 8.93 6.47
C GLU A 172 -7.51 7.51 6.83
N ASN A 173 -8.09 6.77 5.89
CA ASN A 173 -8.61 5.42 6.13
C ASN A 173 -7.61 4.36 5.64
N PHE A 174 -7.34 3.41 6.52
CA PHE A 174 -6.48 2.25 6.30
C PHE A 174 -7.35 1.02 6.50
N THR A 175 -7.50 0.22 5.45
CA THR A 175 -8.26 -1.02 5.52
C THR A 175 -7.33 -2.17 5.20
N PHE A 176 -7.34 -3.20 6.04
CA PHE A 176 -6.47 -4.36 5.94
C PHE A 176 -7.31 -5.61 5.74
N TRP A 177 -6.98 -6.41 4.73
CA TRP A 177 -7.67 -7.63 4.36
C TRP A 177 -6.73 -8.83 4.42
N VAL A 178 -7.33 -9.97 4.76
CA VAL A 178 -6.72 -11.29 4.67
C VAL A 178 -7.67 -12.20 3.92
N ASN A 179 -7.21 -12.83 2.83
CA ASN A 179 -7.99 -13.72 1.98
C ASN A 179 -9.33 -13.10 1.54
N GLY A 180 -9.30 -11.84 1.12
CA GLY A 180 -10.46 -11.09 0.63
C GLY A 180 -11.47 -10.66 1.69
N LYS A 181 -11.19 -10.87 2.99
CA LYS A 181 -12.06 -10.44 4.10
C LYS A 181 -11.41 -9.28 4.86
N ILE A 182 -12.19 -8.25 5.17
CA ILE A 182 -11.75 -7.14 6.02
C ILE A 182 -11.38 -7.70 7.40
N ALA A 183 -10.13 -7.50 7.79
CA ALA A 183 -9.55 -7.96 9.03
C ALA A 183 -9.46 -6.80 10.05
N LEU A 184 -9.11 -5.61 9.57
CA LEU A 184 -9.05 -4.37 10.35
C LEU A 184 -9.40 -3.15 9.47
N GLU A 185 -10.09 -2.18 10.07
CA GLU A 185 -10.23 -0.82 9.56
C GLU A 185 -9.67 0.13 10.63
N GLN A 186 -8.88 1.12 10.21
CA GLN A 186 -8.20 2.07 11.10
C GLN A 186 -8.18 3.45 10.44
N GLN A 187 -8.34 4.49 11.26
CA GLN A 187 -8.06 5.86 10.81
C GLN A 187 -6.72 6.36 11.34
N ASP A 188 -5.99 7.09 10.51
CA ASP A 188 -4.77 7.81 10.86
C ASP A 188 -4.69 9.14 10.09
N ASP A 189 -4.65 10.24 10.83
CA ASP A 189 -4.56 11.60 10.31
C ASP A 189 -3.15 12.21 10.47
N VAL A 190 -2.15 11.42 10.85
CA VAL A 190 -0.80 11.91 11.14
C VAL A 190 0.17 11.57 10.02
N VAL A 191 0.26 10.29 9.64
CA VAL A 191 1.11 9.90 8.50
C VAL A 191 0.33 10.11 7.21
N LYS A 192 0.87 10.92 6.28
CA LYS A 192 0.10 11.37 5.10
C LYS A 192 0.57 10.84 3.76
N GLU A 193 1.85 10.48 3.65
CA GLU A 193 2.46 10.05 2.41
C GLU A 193 3.75 9.28 2.69
N GLY A 194 4.15 8.43 1.75
CA GLY A 194 5.38 7.67 1.81
C GLY A 194 5.30 6.36 1.02
N ALA A 195 6.47 5.74 0.90
CA ALA A 195 6.67 4.44 0.27
C ALA A 195 5.92 3.32 1.00
N VAL A 196 5.86 2.14 0.37
CA VAL A 196 5.29 0.93 0.98
C VAL A 196 6.40 -0.01 1.44
N GLY A 197 6.13 -0.84 2.44
CA GLY A 197 7.08 -1.83 2.96
C GLY A 197 6.44 -3.17 3.25
N ILE A 198 7.25 -4.22 3.17
CA ILE A 198 6.92 -5.55 3.68
C ILE A 198 7.96 -5.91 4.73
N GLY A 199 7.50 -6.40 5.88
CA GLY A 199 8.35 -6.75 6.99
C GLY A 199 8.11 -8.14 7.54
N LEU A 200 9.14 -8.70 8.17
CA LEU A 200 9.13 -10.02 8.80
C LEU A 200 9.96 -10.01 10.09
N GLY A 201 9.48 -10.68 11.14
CA GLY A 201 10.21 -10.82 12.40
C GLY A 201 10.07 -12.21 13.00
N ASN A 202 11.18 -12.85 13.38
CA ASN A 202 11.24 -14.20 13.96
C ASN A 202 10.64 -15.32 13.09
N TYR A 203 10.67 -15.13 11.77
CA TYR A 203 10.29 -16.14 10.81
C TYR A 203 11.27 -16.21 9.64
N THR A 204 11.25 -17.35 8.96
CA THR A 204 11.47 -17.42 7.52
C THR A 204 10.10 -17.39 6.85
N GLY A 205 9.94 -16.56 5.82
CA GLY A 205 8.70 -16.44 5.06
C GLY A 205 8.99 -16.11 3.61
N ARG A 206 8.00 -16.32 2.74
CA ARG A 206 8.08 -15.98 1.33
C ARG A 206 6.91 -15.09 0.91
N PHE A 207 7.19 -14.25 -0.06
CA PHE A 207 6.30 -13.24 -0.60
C PHE A 207 6.33 -13.31 -2.12
N ASP A 208 5.20 -13.06 -2.76
CA ASP A 208 5.07 -13.16 -4.21
C ASP A 208 3.90 -12.30 -4.73
N ASN A 209 3.89 -12.02 -6.02
CA ASN A 209 2.85 -11.30 -6.75
C ASN A 209 2.49 -9.95 -6.12
N VAL A 210 3.50 -9.12 -5.82
CA VAL A 210 3.29 -7.78 -5.28
C VAL A 210 2.67 -6.91 -6.36
N GLU A 211 1.51 -6.32 -6.06
CA GLU A 211 0.85 -5.32 -6.88
C GLU A 211 0.56 -4.08 -6.03
N ILE A 212 0.99 -2.91 -6.49
CA ILE A 212 0.70 -1.63 -5.86
C ILE A 212 -0.03 -0.78 -6.89
N SER A 213 -1.22 -0.29 -6.58
CA SER A 213 -2.03 0.51 -7.50
C SER A 213 -2.51 1.81 -6.85
N GLY A 214 -2.56 2.89 -7.63
CA GLY A 214 -2.99 4.19 -7.11
C GLY A 214 -2.70 5.36 -8.05
N PRO A 215 -3.27 6.53 -7.76
CA PRO A 215 -3.16 7.75 -8.58
C PRO A 215 -1.72 8.23 -8.82
N ASP A 216 -0.84 8.08 -7.82
CA ASP A 216 0.55 8.55 -7.87
C ASP A 216 1.55 7.42 -8.16
N ILE A 217 1.04 6.22 -8.47
CA ILE A 217 1.86 5.02 -8.69
C ILE A 217 2.27 4.97 -10.17
N PRO A 218 3.55 4.75 -10.49
CA PRO A 218 3.98 4.56 -11.87
C PRO A 218 3.44 3.26 -12.44
N ASP A 219 3.22 3.21 -13.75
CA ASP A 219 2.80 1.98 -14.44
C ASP A 219 4.04 1.15 -14.81
N VAL A 220 4.33 0.14 -13.98
CA VAL A 220 5.48 -0.75 -14.09
C VAL A 220 4.98 -2.18 -13.92
N THR A 221 5.06 -2.98 -14.99
CA THR A 221 4.65 -4.39 -14.97
C THR A 221 5.78 -5.22 -15.57
N PRO A 222 6.29 -6.24 -14.87
CA PRO A 222 7.33 -7.10 -15.42
C PRO A 222 6.74 -7.98 -16.54
N PRO A 223 7.53 -8.36 -17.57
CA PRO A 223 7.05 -9.21 -18.67
C PRO A 223 6.57 -10.60 -18.22
N THR A 224 7.04 -11.04 -17.05
CA THR A 224 6.71 -12.31 -16.40
C THR A 224 5.32 -12.30 -15.77
N TRP A 225 4.77 -11.11 -15.47
CA TRP A 225 3.53 -10.98 -14.71
C TRP A 225 2.40 -11.78 -15.35
N ARG A 226 1.87 -12.73 -14.59
CA ARG A 226 0.62 -13.42 -14.91
C ARG A 226 -0.33 -13.11 -13.77
N ALA A 227 -1.44 -12.43 -14.07
CA ALA A 227 -2.50 -12.24 -13.09
C ALA A 227 -2.83 -13.61 -12.48
N SER A 228 -2.51 -13.78 -11.19
CA SER A 228 -2.75 -15.04 -10.50
C SER A 228 -4.24 -15.34 -10.58
N PRO A 229 -4.67 -16.52 -11.06
CA PRO A 229 -6.05 -16.92 -10.93
C PRO A 229 -6.29 -17.12 -9.44
N VAL A 230 -6.79 -16.11 -8.75
CA VAL A 230 -7.33 -16.22 -7.40
C VAL A 230 -8.27 -17.42 -7.45
N GLN A 231 -7.90 -18.56 -6.88
CA GLN A 231 -8.82 -19.68 -6.82
C GLN A 231 -9.98 -19.22 -5.94
N PRO A 232 -11.19 -19.00 -6.49
CA PRO A 232 -12.34 -18.78 -5.63
C PRO A 232 -12.51 -20.10 -4.91
N GLY A 233 -12.38 -20.10 -3.58
CA GLY A 233 -12.59 -21.27 -2.75
C GLY A 233 -13.84 -22.01 -3.23
N GLY A 234 -13.62 -23.16 -3.87
CA GLY A 234 -14.63 -24.06 -4.41
C GLY A 234 -15.81 -23.41 -5.13
N LYS A 235 -15.71 -23.14 -6.43
CA LYS A 235 -16.82 -23.37 -7.36
C LYS A 235 -16.32 -23.51 -8.80
N LYS A 236 -16.85 -24.54 -9.46
CA LYS A 236 -16.44 -25.07 -10.76
C LYS A 236 -16.43 -24.00 -11.85
N ALA A 237 -15.48 -24.15 -12.77
CA ALA A 237 -15.31 -23.39 -14.00
C ALA A 237 -16.61 -23.10 -14.74
N MET A 238 -16.72 -21.90 -15.30
CA MET A 238 -17.61 -21.58 -16.42
C MET A 238 -16.76 -20.95 -17.52
N THR A 239 -16.32 -21.78 -18.46
CA THR A 239 -15.77 -21.33 -19.75
C THR A 239 -16.91 -20.84 -20.63
N TRP A 240 -16.88 -19.56 -21.00
CA TRP A 240 -17.81 -19.01 -22.00
C TRP A 240 -17.28 -19.30 -23.40
N GLY A 241 -17.76 -20.40 -23.98
CA GLY A 241 -17.57 -20.74 -25.39
C GLY A 241 -18.79 -20.36 -26.24
N ALA A 242 -18.67 -19.24 -26.95
CA ALA A 242 -19.31 -18.88 -28.22
C ALA A 242 -20.80 -19.23 -28.46
N ILE A 243 -21.68 -18.24 -28.30
CA ILE A 243 -22.96 -18.18 -29.02
C ILE A 243 -22.68 -17.56 -30.40
N LYS A 244 -22.70 -18.37 -31.46
CA LYS A 244 -22.87 -17.84 -32.83
C LYS A 244 -24.35 -17.78 -33.13
N PHE A 245 -24.85 -16.56 -33.40
CA PHE A 245 -26.18 -16.34 -33.96
C PHE A 245 -26.28 -16.97 -35.36
N SER A 246 -27.32 -17.77 -35.56
CA SER A 246 -27.78 -18.24 -36.87
C SER A 246 -28.39 -17.10 -37.69
N ARG A 247 -28.16 -17.11 -39.00
CA ARG A 247 -29.12 -16.62 -39.99
C ARG A 247 -29.63 -17.81 -40.79
#